data_AF-A0A3T0D4J2-F1
#
_entry.id   AF-A0A3T0D4J2-F1
#
_cell.length_a   1.000
_cell.length_b   1.000
_cell.length_c   1.000
_cell.angle_alpha   90.00
_cell.angle_beta   90.00
_cell.angle_gamma   90.00
#
_symmetry.space_group_name_H-M   'P 1'
#
loop_
_entity.id
_entity.type
_entity.pdbx_description
1 polymer ?
#
loop_
_entity_poly.entity_id
_entity_poly.type
_entity_poly.pdbx_seq_one_letter_code
_entity_poly.pdbx_strand_id
1 'polypeptide(L)'
;MFKGDRCEFGIIDVIDKNKDYCEYEPEKYDCVYVNCDIVLDWCEEGLKQMKTYIGGGFEKSFYGLDVNGVSLIPPESLHVFEKVVESDPRTKEDQSLKELLEKIKKAKEENKYMICYGV
;
A
#
# COMPACT_ATOMS: atom_id res chain seq x y z
N MET A 1 -9.86 18.94 -8.46
CA MET A 1 -9.27 17.59 -8.41
C MET A 1 -9.51 17.11 -6.99
N PHE A 2 -10.49 16.24 -6.79
CA PHE A 2 -10.71 15.64 -5.47
C PHE A 2 -9.51 14.72 -5.23
N LYS A 3 -8.66 15.05 -4.27
CA LYS A 3 -7.75 14.06 -3.67
C LYS A 3 -8.67 13.04 -2.99
N GLY A 4 -8.41 11.75 -3.16
CA GLY A 4 -8.91 10.80 -2.18
C GLY A 4 -8.45 11.24 -0.79
N ASP A 5 -9.33 11.24 0.20
CA ASP A 5 -8.96 11.61 1.57
C ASP A 5 -8.22 10.45 2.26
N ARG A 6 -8.30 9.23 1.67
CA ARG A 6 -7.93 7.99 2.36
C ARG A 6 -7.19 6.99 1.46
N CYS A 7 -6.11 6.45 1.99
CA CYS A 7 -5.45 5.27 1.44
C CYS A 7 -5.73 4.08 2.35
N GLU A 8 -6.12 2.95 1.78
CA GLU A 8 -6.45 1.74 2.52
C GLU A 8 -5.55 0.58 2.08
N PHE A 9 -4.88 -0.05 3.05
CA PHE A 9 -3.83 -1.04 2.80
C PHE A 9 -4.19 -2.41 3.38
N GLY A 10 -4.23 -3.43 2.52
CA GLY A 10 -4.58 -4.80 2.89
C GLY A 10 -3.56 -5.82 2.41
N ILE A 11 -3.72 -7.07 2.84
CA ILE A 11 -2.89 -8.20 2.41
C ILE A 11 -3.71 -9.08 1.47
N ILE A 12 -3.14 -9.42 0.32
CA ILE A 12 -3.72 -10.41 -0.58
C ILE A 12 -3.21 -11.79 -0.17
N ASP A 13 -4.10 -12.64 0.35
CA ASP A 13 -3.74 -13.97 0.86
C ASP A 13 -3.17 -14.89 -0.24
N VAL A 14 -3.87 -14.95 -1.38
CA VAL A 14 -3.44 -15.67 -2.58
C VAL A 14 -3.56 -14.75 -3.78
N ILE A 15 -2.44 -14.48 -4.45
CA ILE A 15 -2.41 -13.62 -5.63
C ILE A 15 -2.92 -14.37 -6.86
N ASP A 16 -3.83 -13.75 -7.61
CA ASP A 16 -4.30 -14.22 -8.92
C ASP A 16 -3.89 -13.19 -9.98
N LYS A 17 -2.95 -13.57 -10.85
CA LYS A 17 -2.42 -12.68 -11.89
C LYS A 17 -3.43 -12.35 -12.99
N ASN A 18 -4.54 -13.08 -13.09
CA ASN A 18 -5.59 -12.84 -14.07
C ASN A 18 -6.78 -12.06 -13.48
N LYS A 19 -6.79 -11.83 -12.15
CA LYS A 19 -7.84 -11.04 -11.51
C LYS A 19 -7.58 -9.54 -11.73
N ASP A 20 -8.67 -8.82 -12.01
CA ASP A 20 -8.71 -7.37 -11.87
C ASP A 20 -9.06 -7.00 -10.41
N TYR A 21 -8.15 -6.27 -9.77
CA TYR A 21 -8.27 -5.80 -8.38
C TYR A 21 -8.85 -4.38 -8.28
N CYS A 22 -9.36 -3.79 -9.38
CA CYS A 22 -9.99 -2.46 -9.36
C CYS A 22 -11.28 -2.40 -8.54
N GLU A 23 -11.96 -3.54 -8.32
CA GLU A 23 -13.12 -3.59 -7.45
C GLU A 23 -12.72 -3.25 -6.01
N TYR A 24 -13.44 -2.30 -5.41
CA TYR A 24 -13.19 -1.84 -4.06
C TYR A 24 -13.78 -2.82 -3.04
N GLU A 25 -12.94 -3.72 -2.53
CA GLU A 25 -13.30 -4.78 -1.56
C GLU A 25 -12.43 -4.69 -0.28
N PRO A 26 -12.37 -3.57 0.46
CA PRO A 26 -11.39 -3.37 1.54
C PRO A 26 -11.53 -4.38 2.69
N GLU A 27 -12.74 -4.85 3.00
CA GLU A 27 -12.94 -5.83 4.09
C GLU A 27 -12.35 -7.20 3.74
N LYS A 28 -12.32 -7.56 2.45
CA LYS A 28 -11.74 -8.83 1.96
C LYS A 28 -10.25 -8.93 2.20
N TYR A 29 -9.56 -7.80 2.16
CA TYR A 29 -8.11 -7.69 2.32
C TYR A 29 -7.71 -7.26 3.73
N ASP A 30 -8.68 -7.12 4.64
CA ASP A 30 -8.49 -6.64 6.01
C ASP A 30 -7.71 -5.31 5.99
N CYS A 31 -8.22 -4.33 5.24
CA CYS A 31 -7.50 -3.08 5.03
C CYS A 31 -7.40 -2.21 6.30
N VAL A 32 -6.25 -1.57 6.51
CA VAL A 32 -6.09 -0.44 7.44
C VAL A 32 -6.11 0.88 6.69
N TYR A 33 -6.72 1.88 7.31
CA TYR A 33 -6.82 3.23 6.77
C TYR A 33 -5.60 4.07 7.15
N VAL A 34 -5.08 4.87 6.21
CA VAL A 34 -4.10 5.93 6.44
C VAL A 34 -4.52 7.19 5.67
N ASN A 35 -4.33 8.36 6.27
CA ASN A 35 -4.61 9.63 5.62
C ASN A 35 -3.74 9.81 4.36
N CYS A 36 -4.35 10.15 3.22
CA CYS A 36 -3.66 10.34 1.95
C CYS A 36 -2.53 11.37 1.99
N ASP A 37 -2.63 12.43 2.80
CA ASP A 37 -1.57 13.43 2.90
C ASP A 37 -0.26 12.83 3.45
N ILE A 38 -0.36 11.88 4.39
CA ILE A 38 0.81 11.15 4.90
C ILE A 38 1.41 10.28 3.79
N VAL A 39 0.56 9.58 3.03
CA VAL A 39 1.01 8.72 1.92
C VAL A 39 1.67 9.55 0.81
N LEU A 40 1.16 10.74 0.55
CA LEU A 40 1.74 11.67 -0.42
C LEU A 40 3.13 12.13 0.00
N ASP A 41 3.35 12.47 1.27
CA ASP A 41 4.68 12.79 1.78
C ASP A 41 5.65 11.62 1.53
N TRP A 42 5.20 10.38 1.74
CA TRP A 42 5.99 9.18 1.44
C TRP A 42 6.26 9.01 -0.06
N CYS A 43 5.29 9.32 -0.92
CA CYS A 43 5.46 9.29 -2.37
C CYS A 43 6.47 10.31 -2.87
N GLU A 44 6.57 11.48 -2.23
CA GLU A 44 7.53 12.51 -2.62
C GLU A 44 8.98 12.05 -2.41
N GLU A 45 9.32 11.36 -1.33
CA GLU A 45 10.74 11.11 -1.03
C GLU A 45 11.10 9.63 -0.79
N GLY A 46 10.20 8.83 -0.20
CA GLY A 46 10.50 7.47 0.23
C GLY A 46 10.15 6.38 -0.79
N LEU A 47 9.01 6.51 -1.46
CA LEU A 47 8.43 5.43 -2.26
C LEU A 47 8.81 5.47 -3.76
N LYS A 48 9.57 6.47 -4.21
CA LYS A 48 10.06 6.59 -5.61
C LYS A 48 10.88 5.39 -6.10
N GLN A 49 11.36 4.54 -5.19
CA GLN A 49 12.13 3.33 -5.51
C GLN A 49 11.33 2.04 -5.27
N MET A 50 10.11 2.14 -4.74
CA MET A 50 9.24 1.01 -4.44
C MET A 50 8.47 0.60 -5.70
N LYS A 51 8.80 -0.56 -6.28
CA LYS A 51 8.07 -1.06 -7.45
C LYS A 51 6.66 -1.50 -7.04
N THR A 52 5.66 -1.15 -7.84
CA THR A 52 4.27 -1.58 -7.71
C THR A 52 3.68 -1.89 -9.07
N TYR A 53 2.44 -2.40 -9.10
CA TYR A 53 1.61 -2.47 -10.29
C TYR A 53 0.35 -1.66 -10.06
N ILE A 54 0.01 -0.75 -10.98
CA ILE A 54 -1.11 0.20 -10.80
C ILE A 54 -2.26 -0.08 -11.75
N GLY A 55 -3.47 0.32 -11.37
CA GLY A 55 -4.69 0.04 -12.13
C GLY A 55 -5.23 -1.37 -11.93
N GLY A 56 -4.97 -1.97 -10.75
CA GLY A 56 -5.58 -3.23 -10.33
C GLY A 56 -5.08 -4.51 -11.02
N GLY A 57 -4.14 -4.41 -11.96
CA GLY A 57 -3.56 -5.56 -12.66
C GLY A 57 -2.03 -5.53 -12.74
N PHE A 58 -1.43 -6.50 -13.43
CA PHE A 58 0.03 -6.68 -13.52
C PHE A 58 0.67 -6.05 -14.77
N GLU A 59 -0.13 -5.50 -15.68
CA GLU A 59 0.33 -4.98 -16.98
C GLU A 59 1.13 -3.68 -16.87
N LYS A 60 0.86 -2.88 -15.83
CA LYS A 60 1.44 -1.54 -15.66
C LYS A 60 2.26 -1.45 -14.39
N SER A 61 3.57 -1.71 -14.52
CA SER A 61 4.52 -1.44 -13.44
C SER A 61 4.67 0.06 -13.19
N PHE A 62 4.83 0.45 -11.92
CA PHE A 62 5.03 1.82 -11.47
C PHE A 62 6.04 1.86 -10.32
N TYR A 63 6.55 3.04 -9.99
CA TYR A 63 7.37 3.27 -8.80
C TYR A 63 6.67 4.26 -7.88
N GLY A 64 6.29 3.81 -6.69
CA GLY A 64 5.44 4.54 -5.76
C GLY A 64 4.03 3.94 -5.68
N LEU A 65 3.06 4.76 -5.27
CA LEU A 65 1.65 4.36 -5.12
C LEU A 65 0.76 5.26 -5.99
N ASP A 66 -0.32 4.69 -6.51
CA ASP A 66 -1.41 5.42 -7.13
C ASP A 66 -2.45 5.80 -6.06
N VAL A 67 -2.33 7.03 -5.54
CA VAL A 67 -3.21 7.56 -4.47
C VAL A 67 -4.62 7.94 -4.94
N ASN A 68 -4.94 7.75 -6.23
CA ASN A 68 -6.30 7.91 -6.77
C ASN A 68 -6.77 6.63 -7.48
N GLY A 69 -6.17 5.49 -7.17
CA GLY A 69 -6.43 4.23 -7.84
C GLY A 69 -6.04 3.03 -6.99
N VAL A 70 -5.70 1.93 -7.67
CA VAL A 70 -5.29 0.68 -7.02
C VAL A 70 -3.83 0.39 -7.30
N SER A 71 -3.07 0.11 -6.24
CA SER A 71 -1.69 -0.35 -6.34
C SER A 71 -1.53 -1.75 -5.73
N LEU A 72 -0.92 -2.66 -6.47
CA LEU A 72 -0.45 -3.95 -5.98
C LEU A 72 1.02 -3.81 -5.61
N ILE A 73 1.35 -4.07 -4.35
CA ILE A 73 2.70 -3.99 -3.80
C ILE A 73 3.26 -5.41 -3.70
N PRO A 74 4.27 -5.77 -4.50
CA PRO A 74 4.83 -7.11 -4.48
C PRO A 74 5.74 -7.33 -3.25
N PRO A 75 5.92 -8.59 -2.81
CA PRO A 75 6.71 -8.92 -1.61
C PRO A 75 8.12 -8.31 -1.62
N GLU A 76 8.79 -8.33 -2.78
CA GLU A 76 10.14 -7.77 -2.93
C GLU A 76 10.22 -6.27 -2.67
N SER A 77 9.09 -5.54 -2.69
CA SER A 77 9.05 -4.09 -2.46
C SER A 77 8.69 -3.72 -1.02
N LEU A 78 8.25 -4.68 -0.20
CA LEU A 78 7.81 -4.43 1.18
C LEU A 78 8.93 -3.94 2.09
N HIS A 79 10.18 -4.28 1.81
CA HIS A 79 11.33 -3.77 2.58
C HIS A 79 11.49 -2.24 2.44
N VAL A 80 11.20 -1.68 1.26
CA VAL A 80 11.20 -0.22 1.04
C VAL A 80 10.03 0.39 1.80
N PHE A 81 8.84 -0.22 1.68
CA PHE A 81 7.64 0.30 2.31
C PHE A 81 7.77 0.35 3.83
N GLU A 82 8.18 -0.76 4.43
CA GLU A 82 8.42 -0.89 5.87
C GLU A 82 9.38 0.18 6.36
N LYS A 83 10.53 0.36 5.68
CA LYS A 83 11.52 1.36 6.05
C LYS A 83 10.94 2.77 6.05
N VAL A 84 10.11 3.11 5.06
CA VAL A 84 9.48 4.43 4.95
C VAL A 84 8.50 4.64 6.10
N VAL A 85 7.61 3.68 6.36
CA VAL A 85 6.61 3.78 7.45
C VAL A 85 7.29 3.78 8.82
N GLU A 86 8.29 2.94 9.05
CA GLU A 86 9.03 2.85 10.32
C GLU A 86 9.86 4.12 10.60
N SER A 87 10.39 4.76 9.55
CA SER A 87 11.18 5.99 9.70
C SER A 87 10.34 7.24 9.89
N ASP A 88 9.03 7.19 9.63
CA ASP A 88 8.14 8.32 9.82
C ASP A 88 7.94 8.61 11.32
N PRO A 89 8.26 9.82 11.82
CA PRO A 89 8.07 10.16 13.23
C PRO A 89 6.63 10.02 13.72
N ARG A 90 5.64 10.19 12.82
CA ARG A 90 4.21 10.07 13.13
C ARG A 90 3.84 8.65 13.57
N THR A 91 4.56 7.64 13.10
CA THR A 91 4.33 6.22 13.44
C THR A 91 4.46 5.93 14.94
N LYS A 92 5.15 6.80 15.71
CA LYS A 92 5.26 6.65 17.16
C LYS A 92 3.94 6.91 17.90
N GLU A 93 3.10 7.79 17.36
CA GLU A 93 1.88 8.25 18.02
C GLU A 93 0.63 7.76 17.28
N ASP A 94 0.66 7.72 15.95
CA ASP A 94 -0.47 7.34 15.12
C ASP A 94 -0.68 5.82 15.12
N GLN A 95 -1.82 5.40 15.66
CA GLN A 95 -2.18 3.99 15.77
C GLN A 95 -2.37 3.33 14.39
N SER A 96 -2.88 4.08 13.41
CA SER A 96 -3.10 3.54 12.06
C SER A 96 -1.79 3.22 11.35
N LEU A 97 -0.75 4.03 11.60
CA LEU A 97 0.59 3.80 11.05
C LEU A 97 1.28 2.61 11.71
N LYS A 98 1.06 2.39 13.00
CA LYS A 98 1.54 1.17 13.70
C LYS A 98 0.88 -0.08 13.13
N GLU A 99 -0.44 -0.04 12.92
CA GLU A 99 -1.19 -1.15 12.34
C GLU A 99 -0.75 -1.44 10.91
N LEU A 100 -0.51 -0.41 10.10
CA LEU A 100 0.08 -0.54 8.77
C LEU A 100 1.46 -1.19 8.84
N LEU A 101 2.34 -0.73 9.72
CA LEU A 101 3.69 -1.29 9.88
C LEU A 101 3.64 -2.78 10.22
N GLU A 102 2.77 -3.19 11.14
CA GLU A 102 2.60 -4.60 11.51
C GLU A 102 2.04 -5.42 10.34
N LYS A 103 1.10 -4.88 9.55
CA LYS A 103 0.62 -5.54 8.32
C LYS A 103 1.73 -5.71 7.28
N ILE A 104 2.58 -4.69 7.08
CA ILE A 104 3.72 -4.78 6.16
C ILE A 104 4.69 -5.87 6.61
N LYS A 105 5.04 -5.91 7.89
CA LYS A 105 5.92 -6.94 8.46
C LYS A 105 5.34 -8.34 8.26
N LYS A 106 4.05 -8.53 8.57
CA LYS A 106 3.35 -9.80 8.34
C LYS A 106 3.37 -10.21 6.87
N ALA A 107 3.02 -9.31 5.95
CA ALA A 107 3.04 -9.60 4.53
C ALA A 107 4.45 -9.95 4.03
N LYS A 108 5.48 -9.29 4.55
CA LYS A 108 6.88 -9.56 4.24
C LYS A 108 7.31 -10.94 4.75
N GLU A 109 6.98 -11.28 5.99
CA GLU A 109 7.27 -12.60 6.60
C GLU A 109 6.57 -13.74 5.86
N GLU A 110 5.33 -13.53 5.44
CA GLU A 110 4.52 -14.51 4.71
C GLU A 110 4.75 -14.48 3.19
N ASN A 111 5.64 -13.60 2.69
CA ASN A 111 5.92 -13.38 1.27
C ASN A 111 4.65 -13.12 0.42
N LYS A 112 3.76 -12.26 0.93
CA LYS A 112 2.46 -11.92 0.34
C LYS A 112 2.48 -10.56 -0.35
N TYR A 113 1.60 -10.41 -1.33
CA TYR A 113 1.31 -9.11 -1.92
C TYR A 113 0.47 -8.28 -0.95
N MET A 114 0.65 -6.97 -1.00
CA MET A 114 -0.30 -6.02 -0.43
C MET A 114 -1.06 -5.28 -1.52
N ILE A 115 -2.24 -4.78 -1.17
CA ILE A 115 -3.05 -3.88 -2.01
C ILE A 115 -3.21 -2.53 -1.32
N CYS A 116 -3.19 -1.46 -2.11
CA CYS A 116 -3.52 -0.10 -1.68
C CYS A 116 -4.67 0.43 -2.55
N TYR A 117 -5.75 0.88 -1.91
CA TYR A 117 -6.82 1.65 -2.54
C TYR A 117 -6.68 3.12 -2.14
N GLY A 118 -6.55 4.02 -3.11
CA GLY A 118 -6.68 5.47 -2.89
C GLY A 118 -8.11 5.92 -3.23
N VAL A 119 -8.87 6.39 -2.23
CA VAL A 119 -10.32 6.70 -2.30
C VAL A 119 -10.71 8.01 -1.64
#